data_AF-A0AAW1SHT3-F1
#
_entry.id   AF-A0AAW1SHT3-F1
#
_cell.length_a   1.000
_cell.length_b   1.000
_cell.length_c   1.000
_cell.angle_alpha   90.00
_cell.angle_beta   90.00
_cell.angle_gamma   90.00
#
_symmetry.space_group_name_H-M   'P 1'
#
loop_
_entity.id
_entity.type
_entity.pdbx_description
1 polymer ?
#
loop_
_entity_poly.entity_id
_entity_poly.type
_entity_poly.pdbx_seq_one_letter_code
_entity_poly.pdbx_strand_id
1 'polypeptide(L)'
;MGASQGKPKEEELPRSDGVQITKKLLDQLHTKTPQSHPQQSAPAGEAAEHAPGSGDADLQERLAQDSVLQCALAVSQRVGRLLLKAEAGELALVDQLAGELLQNEHSVPAREVPCESERGKCMQCYMQHAQEPLRCASAVDAYIKCSQRASEACASS
;
A
#
# COMPACT_ATOMS: atom_id res chain seq x y z
N MET A 1 31.43 -30.65 -40.79
CA MET A 1 31.37 -29.18 -40.77
C MET A 1 30.24 -28.82 -39.83
N GLY A 2 30.59 -28.28 -38.66
CA GLY A 2 29.63 -27.96 -37.60
C GLY A 2 28.93 -26.64 -37.85
N ALA A 3 27.71 -26.53 -37.34
CA ALA A 3 27.03 -25.26 -37.13
C ALA A 3 26.27 -25.35 -35.80
N SER A 4 26.96 -24.93 -34.74
CA SER A 4 26.35 -24.40 -33.53
C SER A 4 25.71 -23.05 -33.84
N GLN A 5 24.61 -22.73 -33.15
CA GLN A 5 24.10 -21.39 -32.74
C GLN A 5 22.61 -21.57 -32.41
N GLY A 6 22.01 -21.04 -31.36
CA GLY A 6 22.47 -20.20 -30.26
C GLY A 6 21.29 -20.13 -29.28
N LYS A 7 21.58 -20.30 -27.98
CA LYS A 7 20.60 -20.34 -26.89
C LYS A 7 20.16 -18.90 -26.57
N PRO A 8 18.87 -18.58 -26.40
CA PRO A 8 18.48 -17.27 -25.89
C PRO A 8 18.96 -17.15 -24.43
N LYS A 9 19.67 -16.06 -24.15
CA LYS A 9 20.01 -15.66 -22.78
C LYS A 9 18.73 -15.14 -22.13
N GLU A 10 18.28 -15.83 -21.08
CA GLU A 10 17.39 -15.20 -20.10
C GLU A 10 18.16 -14.03 -19.48
N GLU A 11 17.75 -12.81 -19.82
CA GLU A 11 18.12 -11.62 -19.05
C GLU A 11 17.37 -11.71 -17.72
N GLU A 12 18.09 -12.21 -16.72
CA GLU A 12 17.67 -12.15 -15.33
C GLU A 12 17.54 -10.68 -14.94
N LEU A 13 16.29 -10.25 -14.78
CA LEU A 13 15.92 -8.96 -14.21
C LEU A 13 16.69 -8.76 -12.90
N PRO A 14 17.42 -7.66 -12.69
CA PRO A 14 18.14 -7.46 -11.44
C PRO A 14 17.10 -7.38 -10.33
N ARG A 15 17.03 -8.45 -9.53
CA ARG A 15 16.26 -8.53 -8.31
C ARG A 15 16.89 -7.51 -7.35
N SER A 16 16.43 -6.27 -7.45
CA SER A 16 16.97 -5.14 -6.70
C SER A 16 16.88 -5.44 -5.21
N ASP A 17 18.04 -5.35 -4.59
CA ASP A 17 18.35 -5.72 -3.23
C ASP A 17 17.26 -5.35 -2.22
N GLY A 18 16.71 -6.38 -1.58
CA GLY A 18 16.08 -6.21 -0.29
C GLY A 18 17.06 -5.52 0.65
N VAL A 19 16.65 -4.38 1.20
CA VAL A 19 17.25 -3.60 2.29
C VAL A 19 18.51 -4.25 2.87
N GLN A 20 19.68 -3.91 2.33
CA GLN A 20 20.95 -4.33 2.91
C GLN A 20 21.20 -3.53 4.19
N ILE A 21 20.57 -3.94 5.28
CA ILE A 21 20.96 -3.53 6.63
C ILE A 21 22.37 -4.07 6.82
N THR A 22 23.37 -3.22 6.57
CA THR A 22 24.77 -3.63 6.60
C THR A 22 25.06 -4.30 7.95
N LYS A 23 25.71 -5.46 7.91
CA LYS A 23 26.15 -6.25 9.08
C LYS A 23 26.81 -5.38 10.16
N LYS A 24 27.48 -4.30 9.73
CA LYS A 24 28.08 -3.25 10.57
C LYS A 24 27.08 -2.55 11.49
N LEU A 25 25.83 -2.33 11.08
CA LEU A 25 24.75 -1.78 11.90
C LEU A 25 24.25 -2.80 12.92
N LEU A 26 24.16 -4.07 12.53
CA LEU A 26 23.80 -5.17 13.41
C LEU A 26 24.85 -5.43 14.50
N ASP A 27 26.15 -5.39 14.16
CA ASP A 27 27.24 -5.59 15.13
C ASP A 27 27.33 -4.44 16.15
N GLN A 28 26.92 -3.23 15.78
CA GLN A 28 26.85 -2.08 16.69
C GLN A 28 25.74 -2.23 17.76
N LEU A 29 24.71 -3.04 17.51
CA LEU A 29 23.61 -3.28 18.45
C LEU A 29 23.93 -4.39 19.46
N HIS A 30 24.69 -5.41 19.05
CA HIS A 30 25.03 -6.55 19.93
C HIS A 30 26.18 -6.28 20.91
N THR A 31 26.97 -5.22 20.70
CA THR A 31 28.14 -4.91 21.53
C THR A 31 27.83 -4.15 22.82
N LYS A 32 26.57 -3.74 23.03
CA LYS A 32 26.15 -3.04 24.25
C LYS A 32 25.00 -3.76 24.96
N THR A 33 25.22 -5.03 25.29
CA THR A 33 24.39 -5.75 26.25
C THR A 33 24.86 -5.40 27.67
N PRO A 34 24.04 -4.78 28.53
CA PRO A 34 24.33 -4.74 29.96
C PRO A 34 24.30 -6.16 30.50
N GLN A 35 25.34 -6.54 31.25
CA GLN A 35 25.45 -7.85 31.88
C GLN A 35 24.20 -8.22 32.68
N SER A 36 23.75 -9.46 32.49
CA SER A 36 22.75 -10.14 33.31
C SER A 36 23.18 -10.18 34.78
N HIS A 37 22.43 -9.52 35.67
CA HIS A 37 22.52 -9.77 37.11
C HIS A 37 21.84 -11.10 37.49
N PRO A 38 22.30 -11.79 38.55
CA PRO A 38 21.72 -13.06 38.96
C PRO A 38 20.28 -12.88 39.45
N GLN A 39 19.39 -13.72 38.92
CA GLN A 39 17.99 -13.84 39.30
C GLN A 39 17.90 -14.23 40.80
N GLN A 40 17.54 -13.29 41.66
CA GLN A 40 17.14 -13.59 43.04
C GLN A 40 15.64 -13.95 43.05
N SER A 41 15.34 -15.13 43.59
CA SER A 41 14.01 -15.64 43.85
C SER A 41 13.25 -14.70 44.80
N ALA A 42 12.06 -14.27 44.41
CA ALA A 42 11.18 -13.48 45.28
C ALA A 42 10.65 -14.33 46.44
N PRO A 43 10.66 -13.86 47.70
CA PRO A 43 9.73 -14.34 48.70
C PRO A 43 8.37 -13.65 48.51
N ALA A 44 7.30 -14.43 48.66
CA ALA A 44 5.95 -13.91 48.72
C ALA A 44 5.79 -13.02 49.96
N GLY A 45 5.46 -11.75 49.75
CA GLY A 45 5.23 -10.76 50.81
C GLY A 45 4.22 -9.71 50.35
N GLU A 46 3.03 -9.82 50.93
CA GLU A 46 1.99 -8.82 51.23
C GLU A 46 1.68 -7.69 50.22
N ALA A 47 0.39 -7.64 49.85
CA ALA A 47 -0.22 -6.55 49.12
C ALA A 47 -0.22 -5.27 49.97
N ALA A 48 0.63 -4.31 49.60
CA ALA A 48 0.51 -2.93 50.04
C ALA A 48 -0.32 -2.14 49.01
N GLU A 49 -1.49 -1.69 49.43
CA GLU A 49 -2.27 -0.63 48.79
C GLU A 49 -1.36 0.54 48.42
N HIS A 50 -1.27 0.88 47.12
CA HIS A 50 -0.63 2.10 46.67
C HIS A 50 -1.70 3.08 46.21
N ALA A 51 -1.76 4.21 46.92
CA ALA A 51 -2.58 5.36 46.60
C ALA A 51 -2.24 5.92 45.20
N PRO A 52 -3.22 6.41 44.43
CA PRO A 52 -2.97 7.00 43.13
C PRO A 52 -2.49 8.45 43.31
N GLY A 53 -1.37 8.82 42.69
CA GLY A 53 -1.13 10.22 42.33
C GLY A 53 0.23 10.86 42.66
N SER A 54 1.15 10.20 43.36
CA SER A 54 2.43 10.84 43.78
C SER A 54 3.69 10.21 43.19
N GLY A 55 3.61 8.94 42.74
CA GLY A 55 4.78 8.19 42.27
C GLY A 55 5.21 8.52 40.83
N ASP A 56 4.27 8.89 39.97
CA ASP A 56 4.57 9.19 38.56
C ASP A 56 5.40 10.47 38.40
N ALA A 57 5.15 11.50 39.22
CA ALA A 57 5.90 12.75 39.16
C ALA A 57 7.34 12.57 39.66
N ASP A 58 7.54 11.83 40.76
CA ASP A 58 8.87 11.50 41.28
C ASP A 58 9.66 10.61 40.31
N LEU A 59 8.99 9.62 39.72
CA LEU A 59 9.60 8.77 38.70
C LEU A 59 9.98 9.59 37.45
N GLN A 60 9.10 10.46 36.97
CA GLN A 60 9.35 11.34 35.83
C GLN A 60 10.55 12.27 36.10
N GLU A 61 10.67 12.83 37.31
CA GLU A 61 11.79 13.68 37.73
C GLU A 61 13.10 12.89 37.78
N ARG A 62 13.08 11.65 38.25
CA ARG A 62 14.25 10.75 38.26
C ARG A 62 14.68 10.34 36.85
N LEU A 63 13.72 10.09 35.96
CA LEU A 63 13.98 9.80 34.55
C LEU A 63 14.50 11.05 33.80
N ALA A 64 14.06 12.25 34.21
CA ALA A 64 14.58 13.53 33.70
C ALA A 64 16.05 13.76 34.09
N GLN A 65 16.44 13.33 35.29
CA GLN A 65 17.81 13.47 35.80
C GLN A 65 18.78 12.38 35.30
N ASP A 66 18.28 11.27 34.78
CA ASP A 66 19.11 10.21 34.20
C ASP A 66 19.69 10.63 32.83
N SER A 67 20.92 11.14 32.86
CA SER A 67 21.65 11.60 31.67
C SER A 67 21.83 10.52 30.58
N VAL A 68 21.93 9.24 30.95
CA VAL A 68 22.10 8.14 29.99
C VAL A 68 20.79 7.90 29.27
N LEU A 69 19.69 7.89 30.02
CA LEU A 69 18.35 7.74 29.46
C LEU A 69 17.98 8.93 28.56
N GLN A 70 18.28 10.16 28.97
CA GLN A 70 18.05 11.36 28.16
C GLN A 70 18.83 11.32 26.84
N CYS A 71 20.10 10.88 26.88
CA CYS A 71 20.89 10.70 25.66
C CYS A 71 20.28 9.63 24.75
N ALA A 72 19.89 8.48 25.30
CA ALA A 72 19.24 7.41 24.53
C ALA A 72 17.92 7.88 23.89
N LEU A 73 17.12 8.66 24.62
CA LEU A 73 15.88 9.25 24.12
C LEU A 73 16.16 10.24 22.99
N ALA A 74 17.12 11.15 23.15
CA ALA A 74 17.49 12.13 22.13
C ALA A 74 17.99 11.45 20.84
N VAL A 75 18.79 10.39 20.98
CA VAL A 75 19.25 9.58 19.84
C VAL A 75 18.06 8.91 19.16
N SER A 76 17.16 8.29 19.93
CA SER A 76 15.97 7.60 19.41
C SER A 76 15.05 8.55 18.66
N GLN A 77 14.79 9.74 19.22
CA GLN A 77 14.01 10.79 18.57
C GLN A 77 14.67 11.34 17.30
N ARG A 78 16.01 11.42 17.26
CA ARG A 78 16.74 11.84 16.06
C ARG A 78 16.60 10.78 14.96
N VAL A 79 16.82 9.51 15.29
CA VAL A 79 16.66 8.40 14.34
C VAL A 79 15.22 8.31 13.86
N GLY A 80 14.23 8.41 14.76
CA GLY A 80 12.81 8.41 14.41
C GLY A 80 12.45 9.52 13.42
N ARG A 81 12.96 10.74 13.62
CA ARG A 81 12.75 11.84 12.66
C ARG A 81 13.37 11.57 11.28
N LEU A 82 14.53 10.92 11.22
CA LEU A 82 15.15 10.54 9.95
C LEU A 82 14.35 9.45 9.24
N LEU A 83 13.84 8.47 9.99
CA LEU A 83 13.00 7.40 9.44
C LEU A 83 11.68 7.95 8.89
N LEU A 84 10.99 8.82 9.62
CA LEU A 84 9.76 9.46 9.13
C LEU A 84 9.99 10.27 7.85
N LYS A 85 11.14 10.95 7.75
CA LYS A 85 11.50 11.67 6.52
C LYS A 85 11.76 10.71 5.36
N ALA A 86 12.42 9.58 5.61
CA ALA A 86 12.66 8.56 4.59
C ALA A 86 11.35 7.92 4.14
N GLU A 87 10.48 7.52 5.07
CA GLU A 87 9.16 6.98 4.81
C GLU A 87 8.31 7.90 3.92
N ALA A 88 8.27 9.20 4.22
CA ALA A 88 7.55 10.15 3.38
C ALA A 88 8.09 10.21 1.94
N GLY A 89 9.40 10.05 1.76
CA GLY A 89 10.03 9.97 0.44
C GLY A 89 9.66 8.68 -0.30
N GLU A 90 9.71 7.54 0.37
CA GLU A 90 9.34 6.26 -0.20
C GLU A 90 7.86 6.20 -0.59
N LEU A 91 6.97 6.73 0.25
CA LEU A 91 5.54 6.82 -0.07
C LEU A 91 5.30 7.64 -1.36
N ALA A 92 5.99 8.77 -1.51
CA ALA A 92 5.88 9.58 -2.72
C ALA A 92 6.37 8.83 -3.97
N LEU A 93 7.43 8.02 -3.85
CA LEU A 93 7.91 7.17 -4.95
C LEU A 93 6.92 6.05 -5.30
N VAL A 94 6.32 5.41 -4.30
CA VAL A 94 5.29 4.39 -4.49
C VAL A 94 4.08 4.98 -5.20
N ASP A 95 3.61 6.14 -4.75
CA ASP A 95 2.46 6.82 -5.37
C ASP A 95 2.75 7.19 -6.82
N GLN A 96 3.95 7.71 -7.09
CA GLN A 96 4.39 8.02 -8.46
C GLN A 96 4.39 6.75 -9.33
N LEU A 97 5.04 5.68 -8.87
CA LEU A 97 5.16 4.44 -9.64
C LEU A 97 3.80 3.77 -9.85
N ALA A 98 2.95 3.75 -8.83
CA ALA A 98 1.58 3.24 -8.95
C ALA A 98 0.78 4.04 -9.99
N GLY A 99 0.94 5.38 -9.99
CA GLY A 99 0.33 6.25 -10.99
C GLY A 99 0.83 5.97 -12.41
N GLU A 100 2.12 5.77 -12.58
CA GLU A 100 2.74 5.43 -13.88
C GLU A 100 2.26 4.07 -14.39
N LEU A 101 2.24 3.05 -13.54
CA LEU A 101 1.73 1.71 -13.89
C LEU A 101 0.25 1.76 -14.28
N LEU A 102 -0.56 2.50 -13.52
CA LEU A 102 -1.98 2.63 -13.80
C LEU A 102 -2.23 3.32 -15.16
N GLN A 103 -1.41 4.31 -15.51
CA GLN A 103 -1.55 5.03 -16.78
C GLN A 103 -1.01 4.25 -17.98
N ASN A 104 0.12 3.54 -17.81
CA ASN A 104 0.85 2.96 -18.93
C ASN A 104 0.49 1.49 -19.19
N GLU A 105 0.26 0.72 -18.13
CA GLU A 105 0.09 -0.74 -18.23
C GLU A 105 -1.35 -1.19 -17.97
N HIS A 106 -2.05 -0.49 -17.08
CA HIS A 106 -3.40 -0.86 -16.65
C HIS A 106 -4.49 0.10 -17.13
N SER A 107 -4.12 1.14 -17.88
CA SER A 107 -5.10 2.00 -18.53
C SER A 107 -5.72 1.20 -19.67
N VAL A 108 -6.97 0.78 -19.47
CA VAL A 108 -7.75 0.18 -20.55
C VAL A 108 -7.96 1.29 -21.58
N PRO A 109 -7.48 1.14 -22.83
CA PRO A 109 -7.74 2.13 -23.86
C PRO A 109 -9.26 2.32 -23.93
N ALA A 110 -9.70 3.58 -23.93
CA ALA A 110 -11.12 3.91 -23.99
C ALA A 110 -11.71 3.25 -25.24
N ARG A 111 -12.35 2.10 -25.05
CA ARG A 111 -13.08 1.42 -26.13
C ARG A 111 -14.38 2.17 -26.30
N GLU A 112 -14.74 2.42 -27.55
CA GLU A 112 -16.07 2.93 -27.86
C GLU A 112 -17.10 2.01 -27.19
N VAL A 113 -18.00 2.62 -26.42
CA VAL A 113 -19.05 1.87 -25.74
C VAL A 113 -19.98 1.33 -26.83
N PRO A 114 -20.14 0.01 -26.96
CA PRO A 114 -20.98 -0.54 -28.01
C PRO A 114 -22.42 -0.03 -27.85
N CYS A 115 -23.05 0.29 -28.98
CA CYS A 115 -24.45 0.72 -29.07
C CYS A 115 -24.77 2.07 -28.41
N GLU A 116 -23.78 2.95 -28.26
CA GLU A 116 -23.98 4.29 -27.67
C GLU A 116 -25.03 5.11 -28.45
N SER A 117 -25.00 5.06 -29.79
CA SER A 117 -25.96 5.79 -30.64
C SER A 117 -27.40 5.32 -30.42
N GLU A 118 -27.62 4.02 -30.44
CA GLU A 118 -28.93 3.39 -30.25
C GLU A 118 -29.43 3.62 -28.82
N ARG A 119 -28.54 3.52 -27.81
CA ARG A 119 -28.84 3.84 -26.42
C ARG A 119 -29.30 5.30 -26.29
N GLY A 120 -28.58 6.23 -26.91
CA GLY A 120 -28.92 7.66 -26.89
C GLY A 120 -30.29 7.94 -27.51
N LYS A 121 -30.59 7.35 -28.66
CA LYS A 121 -31.90 7.47 -29.33
C LYS A 121 -33.04 6.87 -28.48
N CYS A 122 -32.81 5.73 -27.86
CA CYS A 122 -33.77 5.07 -26.97
C CYS A 122 -34.08 5.95 -25.75
N MET A 123 -33.05 6.47 -25.07
CA MET A 123 -33.21 7.39 -23.95
C MET A 123 -33.94 8.67 -24.37
N GLN A 124 -33.55 9.27 -25.49
CA GLN A 124 -34.17 10.49 -26.00
C GLN A 124 -35.65 10.28 -26.32
N CYS A 125 -36.02 9.11 -26.89
CA CYS A 125 -37.41 8.78 -27.14
C CYS A 125 -38.23 8.73 -25.84
N TYR A 126 -37.72 8.04 -24.81
CA TYR A 126 -38.43 7.97 -23.51
C TYR A 126 -38.58 9.35 -22.86
N MET A 127 -37.58 10.22 -22.99
CA MET A 127 -37.67 11.60 -22.50
C MET A 127 -38.76 12.40 -23.24
N GLN A 128 -38.93 12.17 -24.54
CA GLN A 128 -39.95 12.86 -25.36
C GLN A 128 -41.36 12.28 -25.18
N HIS A 129 -41.47 10.99 -24.86
CA HIS A 129 -42.73 10.25 -24.76
C HIS A 129 -42.95 9.64 -23.36
N ALA A 130 -42.70 10.43 -22.30
CA ALA A 130 -42.76 9.95 -20.92
C ALA A 130 -44.12 9.32 -20.52
N GLN A 131 -45.23 9.83 -21.07
CA GLN A 131 -46.58 9.30 -20.80
C GLN A 131 -46.99 8.16 -21.75
N GLU A 132 -46.26 7.97 -22.86
CA GLU A 132 -46.57 6.99 -23.90
C GLU A 132 -45.33 6.16 -24.27
N PRO A 133 -44.73 5.42 -23.31
CA PRO A 133 -43.46 4.71 -23.50
C PRO A 133 -43.49 3.67 -24.64
N LEU A 134 -44.68 3.14 -24.96
CA LEU A 134 -44.86 2.18 -26.06
C LEU A 134 -44.54 2.77 -27.44
N ARG A 135 -44.56 4.10 -27.61
CA ARG A 135 -44.13 4.75 -28.86
C ARG A 135 -42.64 4.53 -29.15
N CYS A 136 -41.85 4.19 -28.14
CA CYS A 136 -40.42 3.97 -28.25
C CYS A 136 -40.02 2.54 -28.59
N ALA A 137 -40.99 1.66 -28.90
CA ALA A 137 -40.73 0.25 -29.23
C ALA A 137 -39.66 0.07 -30.33
N SER A 138 -39.70 0.90 -31.38
CA SER A 138 -38.73 0.84 -32.47
C SER A 138 -37.31 1.23 -32.04
N ALA A 139 -37.17 2.22 -31.15
CA ALA A 139 -35.88 2.64 -30.60
C ALA A 139 -35.30 1.59 -29.64
N VAL A 140 -36.18 0.92 -28.86
CA VAL A 140 -35.81 -0.20 -28.01
C VAL A 140 -35.36 -1.40 -28.84
N ASP A 141 -36.11 -1.77 -29.89
CA ASP A 141 -35.75 -2.87 -30.78
C ASP A 141 -34.40 -2.65 -31.46
N ALA A 142 -34.11 -1.41 -31.89
CA ALA A 142 -32.82 -1.05 -32.46
C ALA A 142 -31.67 -1.24 -31.45
N TYR A 143 -31.88 -0.82 -30.19
CA TYR A 143 -30.90 -1.01 -29.13
C TYR A 143 -30.68 -2.50 -28.81
N ILE A 144 -31.75 -3.29 -28.71
CA ILE A 144 -31.67 -4.74 -28.47
C ILE A 144 -30.85 -5.43 -29.56
N LYS A 145 -31.17 -5.18 -30.84
CA LYS A 145 -30.45 -5.75 -31.98
C LYS A 145 -28.97 -5.36 -32.00
N CYS A 146 -28.65 -4.13 -31.60
CA CYS A 146 -27.26 -3.73 -31.43
C CYS A 146 -26.59 -4.51 -30.29
N SER A 147 -27.21 -4.58 -29.11
CA SER A 147 -26.64 -5.25 -27.94
C SER A 147 -26.38 -6.73 -28.16
N GLN A 148 -27.25 -7.42 -28.89
CA GLN A 148 -27.08 -8.83 -29.25
C GLN A 148 -25.84 -9.00 -30.14
N ARG A 149 -25.73 -8.23 -31.22
CA ARG A 149 -24.55 -8.26 -32.10
C ARG A 149 -23.26 -7.93 -31.37
N ALA A 150 -23.29 -6.95 -30.47
CA ALA A 150 -22.12 -6.59 -29.65
C ALA A 150 -21.74 -7.74 -28.69
N SER A 151 -22.71 -8.39 -28.05
CA SER A 151 -22.46 -9.52 -27.15
C SER A 151 -21.88 -10.74 -27.88
N GLU A 152 -22.37 -11.02 -29.09
CA GLU A 152 -21.86 -12.09 -29.95
C GLU A 152 -20.41 -11.82 -30.37
N ALA A 153 -20.11 -10.58 -30.78
CA ALA A 153 -18.76 -10.17 -31.14
C ALA A 153 -17.77 -10.31 -29.97
N CYS A 154 -18.19 -9.95 -28.75
CA CYS A 154 -17.38 -10.12 -27.54
C CYS A 154 -17.17 -11.60 -27.18
N ALA A 155 -18.17 -12.46 -27.36
CA ALA A 155 -18.04 -13.90 -27.08
C ALA A 155 -17.11 -14.63 -28.05
N SER A 156 -16.87 -14.06 -29.24
CA SER A 156 -15.97 -14.60 -30.26
C SER A 156 -14.55 -14.02 -30.25
N SER A 157 -14.27 -13.04 -29.38
CA SER A 157 -12.97 -12.34 -29.25
C SER A 157 -12.13 -12.92 -28.13
#